data_AF-A0A0K9NZV3-F1
#
_entry.id   AF-A0A0K9NZV3-F1
#
_cell.length_a   1.000
_cell.length_b   1.000
_cell.length_c   1.000
_cell.angle_alpha   90.00
_cell.angle_beta   90.00
_cell.angle_gamma   90.00
#
_symmetry.space_group_name_H-M   'P 1'
#
loop_
_entity.id
_entity.type
_entity.pdbx_description
1 polymer ?
#
loop_
_entity_poly.entity_id
_entity_poly.type
_entity_poly.pdbx_seq_one_letter_code
_entity_poly.pdbx_strand_id
1 'polypeptide(L)'
;MAASISSLFFMLVIQAASMAIAGTQTMNVIKSTCRSTPHPELCIKTLTDPSVILSIPIDPTLINFAAHTLDSAITKAKKLSSFLADTGSGGIGGIVQVQKGCVDDCKELHQISIACLQRSAAICDKKGGTAASLSTREMSDINIYLSAALTNKNTCLQGLSTATGPKKDSLVSYFTDAYKYVSNSLAIVAKSKASKLPPHPTSVHNRRLMGTMIPSWLPLRDRKILQLGPITIGGGSNNEGNNEGNNEGNNDGNNDNNDDGKGDENTLTLKVAADGSETYRTVSEAVLNVPEKSNSRTIIQIKAGVYEENVVIPSNKINIAFVGEGSDVTTISGNRSVADGWTTFHSATVAVSGSGFLARDITFENYAGPAKGQAVAIRINADLTAFYHCNFLGYQDTLYVHSFRQFYRECNILGTVDFIFGNSATIIQNSNIIARLPLHGQYNTITAQGRDDPNEDTGISIQRCSILASQELAQNPDSAKTYLGRPWRIYSRTVYMDSLIDRLVDPAGWKNWDGDRGLDTLYYGEYANTGPGSNTDGRVNWAGYHIMDRQDASPFTVSEFIQGDQWLDSTNFPYDNSV
;
A
#
# COMPACT_ATOMS: atom_id res chain seq x y z
N MET A 1 -13.82 63.65 -29.31
CA MET A 1 -14.44 62.30 -29.25
C MET A 1 -13.72 61.25 -30.10
N ALA A 2 -13.30 61.54 -31.35
CA ALA A 2 -12.63 60.55 -32.21
C ALA A 2 -11.30 59.98 -31.68
N ALA A 3 -10.48 60.78 -30.99
CA ALA A 3 -9.20 60.32 -30.43
C ALA A 3 -9.34 59.32 -29.26
N SER A 4 -10.44 59.41 -28.49
CA SER A 4 -10.70 58.52 -27.35
C SER A 4 -11.20 57.15 -27.81
N ILE A 5 -12.01 57.09 -28.88
CA ILE A 5 -12.50 55.84 -29.48
C ILE A 5 -11.36 55.04 -30.12
N SER A 6 -10.41 55.73 -30.76
CA SER A 6 -9.22 55.09 -31.35
C SER A 6 -8.31 54.45 -30.31
N SER A 7 -8.10 55.13 -29.16
CA SER A 7 -7.31 54.59 -28.04
C SER A 7 -7.97 53.38 -27.38
N LEU A 8 -9.30 53.41 -27.20
CA LEU A 8 -10.09 52.27 -26.71
C LEU A 8 -10.03 51.08 -27.67
N PHE A 9 -10.14 51.31 -28.98
CA PHE A 9 -10.03 50.26 -29.99
C PHE A 9 -8.63 49.63 -30.03
N PHE A 10 -7.58 50.45 -29.94
CA PHE A 10 -6.20 49.97 -29.91
C PHE A 10 -5.90 49.14 -28.65
N MET A 11 -6.39 49.56 -27.48
CA MET A 11 -6.32 48.76 -26.25
C MET A 11 -7.07 47.42 -26.38
N LEU A 12 -8.25 47.41 -26.99
CA LEU A 12 -9.03 46.19 -27.25
C LEU A 12 -8.30 45.22 -28.20
N VAL A 13 -7.66 45.75 -29.25
CA VAL A 13 -6.88 44.95 -30.21
C VAL A 13 -5.61 44.37 -29.54
N ILE A 14 -4.90 45.15 -28.73
CA ILE A 14 -3.74 44.67 -27.96
C ILE A 14 -4.17 43.57 -26.97
N GLN A 15 -5.29 43.76 -26.29
CA GLN A 15 -5.80 42.78 -25.33
C GLN A 15 -6.24 41.48 -26.03
N ALA A 16 -6.92 41.59 -27.18
CA ALA A 16 -7.29 40.44 -28.00
C ALA A 16 -6.06 39.70 -28.57
N ALA A 17 -5.04 40.42 -29.04
CA ALA A 17 -3.78 39.83 -29.51
C ALA A 17 -3.02 39.13 -28.38
N SER A 18 -2.97 39.73 -27.18
CA SER A 18 -2.34 39.13 -26.00
C SER A 18 -3.07 37.85 -25.55
N MET A 19 -4.41 37.85 -25.57
CA MET A 19 -5.21 36.66 -25.29
C MET A 19 -5.03 35.55 -26.34
N ALA A 20 -4.89 35.89 -27.63
CA ALA A 20 -4.64 34.93 -28.70
C ALA A 20 -3.24 34.30 -28.63
N ILE A 21 -2.22 35.09 -28.28
CA ILE A 21 -0.84 34.59 -28.06
C ILE A 21 -0.79 33.69 -26.82
N ALA A 22 -1.41 34.10 -25.71
CA ALA A 22 -1.53 33.29 -24.50
C ALA A 22 -2.25 31.95 -24.79
N GLY A 23 -3.38 31.98 -25.52
CA GLY A 23 -4.09 30.77 -25.92
C GLY A 23 -3.26 29.81 -26.80
N THR A 24 -2.43 30.35 -27.70
CA THR A 24 -1.52 29.56 -28.55
C THR A 24 -0.39 28.93 -27.74
N GLN A 25 0.18 29.66 -26.77
CA GLN A 25 1.21 29.15 -25.87
C GLN A 25 0.66 28.04 -24.97
N THR A 26 -0.49 28.25 -24.33
CA THR A 26 -1.15 27.24 -23.48
C THR A 26 -1.43 25.95 -24.26
N MET A 27 -1.89 26.05 -25.51
CA MET A 27 -2.15 24.88 -26.37
C MET A 27 -0.88 24.06 -26.67
N ASN A 28 0.27 24.72 -26.89
CA ASN A 28 1.54 24.04 -27.11
C ASN A 28 2.03 23.32 -25.84
N VAL A 29 1.86 23.94 -24.67
CA VAL A 29 2.21 23.33 -23.38
C VAL A 29 1.31 22.12 -23.09
N ILE A 30 0.01 22.19 -23.38
CA ILE A 30 -0.92 21.05 -23.26
C ILE A 30 -0.46 19.88 -24.13
N LYS A 31 -0.18 20.11 -25.43
CA LYS A 31 0.28 19.07 -26.35
C LYS A 31 1.58 18.43 -25.88
N SER A 32 2.54 19.24 -25.43
CA SER A 32 3.82 18.76 -24.88
C SER A 32 3.65 17.92 -23.62
N THR A 33 2.74 18.34 -22.72
CA THR A 33 2.44 17.61 -21.48
C THR A 33 1.77 16.28 -21.77
N CYS A 34 0.76 16.27 -22.64
CA CYS A 34 -0.03 15.08 -22.97
C CYS A 34 0.71 14.05 -23.81
N ARG A 35 1.73 14.45 -24.60
CA ARG A 35 2.49 13.54 -25.46
C ARG A 35 3.15 12.38 -24.70
N SER A 36 3.53 12.59 -23.44
CA SER A 36 4.16 11.58 -22.58
C SER A 36 3.16 10.78 -21.73
N THR A 37 1.85 10.99 -21.91
CA THR A 37 0.82 10.26 -21.15
C THR A 37 0.42 8.97 -21.88
N PRO A 38 -0.06 7.92 -21.17
CA PRO A 38 -0.52 6.68 -21.81
C PRO A 38 -1.69 6.85 -22.78
N HIS A 39 -2.51 7.90 -22.61
CA HIS A 39 -3.62 8.22 -23.52
C HIS A 39 -3.57 9.70 -23.98
N PRO A 40 -2.66 10.07 -24.90
CA PRO A 40 -2.42 11.46 -25.29
C PRO A 40 -3.65 12.21 -25.83
N GLU A 41 -4.41 11.58 -26.72
CA GLU A 41 -5.62 12.18 -27.30
C GLU A 41 -6.69 12.47 -26.25
N LEU A 42 -6.86 11.55 -25.28
CA LEU A 42 -7.78 11.73 -24.17
C LEU A 42 -7.31 12.87 -23.24
N CYS A 43 -6.00 12.97 -23.00
CA CYS A 43 -5.40 14.04 -22.21
C CYS A 43 -5.63 15.40 -22.87
N ILE A 44 -5.33 15.53 -24.17
CA ILE A 44 -5.54 16.76 -24.93
C ILE A 44 -7.02 17.15 -24.87
N LYS A 45 -7.92 16.22 -25.24
CA LYS A 45 -9.36 16.46 -25.22
C LYS A 45 -9.86 16.96 -23.86
N THR A 46 -9.31 16.42 -22.78
CA THR A 46 -9.66 16.80 -21.40
C THR A 46 -9.22 18.25 -21.10
N LEU A 47 -7.98 18.60 -21.41
CA LEU A 47 -7.41 19.92 -21.11
C LEU A 47 -7.90 21.01 -22.07
N THR A 48 -8.39 20.64 -23.25
CA THR A 48 -8.99 21.57 -24.22
C THR A 48 -10.51 21.67 -24.12
N ASP A 49 -11.15 20.97 -23.18
CA ASP A 49 -12.58 21.13 -22.95
C ASP A 49 -12.89 22.60 -22.64
N PRO A 50 -13.91 23.22 -23.26
CA PRO A 50 -14.22 24.64 -23.07
C PRO A 50 -14.38 25.05 -21.60
N SER A 51 -14.89 24.16 -20.74
CA SER A 51 -15.04 24.45 -19.30
C SER A 51 -13.71 24.42 -18.54
N VAL A 52 -12.75 23.62 -19.02
CA VAL A 52 -11.42 23.44 -18.43
C VAL A 52 -10.45 24.50 -18.93
N ILE A 53 -10.37 24.72 -20.25
CA ILE A 53 -9.37 25.63 -20.83
C ILE A 53 -9.53 27.07 -20.34
N LEU A 54 -10.77 27.49 -20.02
CA LEU A 54 -11.07 28.81 -19.46
C LEU A 54 -10.69 28.95 -17.98
N SER A 55 -10.49 27.84 -17.26
CA SER A 55 -10.09 27.82 -15.86
C SER A 55 -8.58 27.60 -15.66
N ILE A 56 -7.83 27.29 -16.73
CA ILE A 56 -6.37 27.18 -16.70
C ILE A 56 -5.75 28.58 -16.64
N PRO A 57 -4.82 28.86 -15.68
CA PRO A 57 -4.11 30.13 -15.64
C PRO A 57 -3.26 30.40 -16.89
N ILE A 58 -2.93 31.67 -17.13
CA ILE A 58 -2.12 32.11 -18.28
C ILE A 58 -0.74 31.42 -18.30
N ASP A 59 -0.14 31.22 -17.13
CA ASP A 59 1.12 30.48 -16.93
C ASP A 59 0.86 29.16 -16.17
N PRO A 60 0.42 28.09 -16.83
CA PRO A 60 0.03 26.86 -16.15
C PRO A 60 1.23 26.06 -15.69
N THR A 61 1.17 25.57 -14.45
CA THR A 61 2.12 24.55 -13.96
C THR A 61 1.60 23.13 -14.24
N LEU A 62 2.47 22.12 -14.18
CA LEU A 62 2.05 20.72 -14.28
C LEU A 62 0.98 20.34 -13.24
N ILE A 63 0.99 21.00 -12.07
CA ILE A 63 0.00 20.77 -11.01
C ILE A 63 -1.39 21.25 -11.44
N ASN A 64 -1.49 22.35 -12.19
CA ASN A 64 -2.76 22.82 -12.75
C ASN A 64 -3.36 21.77 -13.69
N PHE A 65 -2.55 21.21 -14.60
CA PHE A 65 -3.02 20.14 -15.49
C PHE A 65 -3.36 18.86 -14.72
N ALA A 66 -2.59 18.51 -13.69
CA ALA A 66 -2.91 17.39 -12.81
C ALA A 66 -4.27 17.59 -12.13
N ALA A 67 -4.54 18.77 -11.57
CA ALA A 67 -5.82 19.09 -10.93
C ALA A 67 -7.01 18.93 -11.89
N HIS A 68 -6.93 19.51 -13.09
CA HIS A 68 -8.02 19.41 -14.08
C HIS A 68 -8.24 17.99 -14.61
N THR A 69 -7.15 17.25 -14.87
CA THR A 69 -7.28 15.85 -15.29
C THR A 69 -7.85 14.97 -14.17
N LEU A 70 -7.49 15.25 -12.91
CA LEU A 70 -8.06 14.58 -11.74
C LEU A 70 -9.56 14.85 -11.59
N ASP A 71 -10.02 16.09 -11.76
CA ASP A 71 -11.45 16.41 -11.69
C ASP A 71 -12.27 15.67 -12.77
N SER A 72 -11.71 15.57 -13.98
CA SER A 72 -12.29 14.75 -15.04
C SER A 72 -12.30 13.26 -14.69
N ALA A 73 -11.23 12.74 -14.10
CA ALA A 73 -11.17 11.36 -13.63
C ALA A 73 -12.21 11.09 -12.54
N ILE A 74 -12.38 11.99 -11.56
CA ILE A 74 -13.41 11.92 -10.51
C ILE A 74 -14.80 11.91 -11.13
N THR A 75 -15.06 12.79 -12.11
CA THR A 75 -16.35 12.87 -12.80
C THR A 75 -16.69 11.56 -13.51
N LYS A 76 -15.71 10.94 -14.19
CA LYS A 76 -15.92 9.65 -14.86
C LYS A 76 -16.08 8.49 -13.87
N ALA A 77 -15.29 8.49 -12.79
CA ALA A 77 -15.42 7.49 -11.72
C ALA A 77 -16.79 7.57 -11.04
N LYS A 78 -17.30 8.76 -10.71
CA LYS A 78 -18.64 8.93 -10.13
C LYS A 78 -19.75 8.41 -11.05
N LYS A 79 -19.64 8.62 -12.37
CA LYS A 79 -20.60 8.07 -13.34
C LYS A 79 -20.57 6.53 -13.39
N LEU A 80 -19.37 5.95 -13.27
CA LEU A 80 -19.21 4.50 -13.17
C LEU A 80 -19.87 3.95 -11.90
N SER A 81 -19.83 4.65 -10.77
CA SER A 81 -20.53 4.23 -9.54
C SER A 81 -22.04 4.06 -9.76
N SER A 82 -22.68 4.98 -10.48
CA SER A 82 -24.11 4.85 -10.82
C SER A 82 -24.38 3.60 -11.66
N PHE A 83 -23.55 3.34 -12.67
CA PHE A 83 -23.66 2.13 -13.49
C PHE A 83 -23.39 0.84 -12.70
N LEU A 84 -22.45 0.88 -11.75
CA LEU A 84 -22.11 -0.25 -10.89
C LEU A 84 -23.25 -0.59 -9.91
N ALA A 85 -23.99 0.42 -9.44
CA ALA A 85 -25.19 0.22 -8.64
C ALA A 85 -26.30 -0.50 -9.44
N ASP A 86 -26.49 -0.13 -10.70
CA ASP A 86 -27.53 -0.69 -11.59
C ASP A 86 -27.21 -2.12 -12.11
N THR A 87 -25.94 -2.53 -12.04
CA THR A 87 -25.46 -3.83 -12.52
C THR A 87 -25.41 -4.90 -11.43
N GLY A 88 -25.34 -4.49 -10.15
CA GLY A 88 -25.21 -5.38 -8.99
C GLY A 88 -26.51 -5.96 -8.42
N SER A 89 -27.66 -5.54 -8.92
CA SER A 89 -28.97 -6.09 -8.53
C SER A 89 -29.25 -7.33 -9.37
N GLY A 90 -29.10 -8.52 -8.78
CA GLY A 90 -29.13 -9.85 -9.41
C GLY A 90 -30.46 -10.28 -10.06
N GLY A 91 -30.99 -9.47 -10.98
CA GLY A 91 -32.08 -9.84 -11.87
C GLY A 91 -31.60 -10.54 -13.15
N ILE A 92 -32.57 -11.01 -13.95
CA ILE A 92 -32.41 -11.81 -15.20
C ILE A 92 -31.52 -11.12 -16.27
N GLY A 93 -31.08 -9.88 -16.07
CA GLY A 93 -30.16 -9.14 -16.94
C GLY A 93 -28.86 -8.64 -16.28
N GLY A 94 -28.45 -9.21 -15.15
CA GLY A 94 -27.27 -8.80 -14.37
C GLY A 94 -25.97 -9.54 -14.72
N ILE A 95 -24.93 -9.32 -13.90
CA ILE A 95 -23.68 -10.10 -13.96
C ILE A 95 -23.89 -11.42 -13.21
N VAL A 96 -23.52 -12.53 -13.86
CA VAL A 96 -23.54 -13.87 -13.27
C VAL A 96 -22.16 -14.16 -12.68
N GLN A 97 -22.11 -14.27 -11.35
CA GLN A 97 -20.88 -14.46 -10.59
C GLN A 97 -20.54 -15.96 -10.51
N VAL A 98 -19.39 -16.36 -11.06
CA VAL A 98 -18.83 -17.71 -10.85
C VAL A 98 -18.08 -17.78 -9.53
N GLN A 99 -17.29 -16.74 -9.24
CA GLN A 99 -16.65 -16.56 -7.95
C GLN A 99 -17.47 -15.61 -7.07
N LYS A 100 -17.68 -16.01 -5.81
CA LYS A 100 -18.35 -15.26 -4.76
C LYS A 100 -17.63 -13.93 -4.54
N GLY A 101 -18.39 -12.84 -4.64
CA GLY A 101 -17.93 -11.50 -4.30
C GLY A 101 -17.22 -10.76 -5.42
N CYS A 102 -17.19 -11.25 -6.67
CA CYS A 102 -16.48 -10.54 -7.75
C CYS A 102 -17.08 -9.17 -8.09
N VAL A 103 -18.40 -9.00 -7.96
CA VAL A 103 -19.05 -7.69 -8.12
C VAL A 103 -18.83 -6.81 -6.88
N ASP A 104 -18.76 -7.42 -5.70
CA ASP A 104 -18.54 -6.69 -4.45
C ASP A 104 -17.08 -6.21 -4.34
N ASP A 105 -16.11 -6.99 -4.83
CA ASP A 105 -14.71 -6.57 -5.05
C ASP A 105 -14.69 -5.25 -5.82
N CYS A 106 -15.38 -5.22 -6.98
CA CYS A 106 -15.45 -4.03 -7.82
C CYS A 106 -16.08 -2.84 -7.11
N LYS A 107 -17.14 -3.04 -6.31
CA LYS A 107 -17.79 -1.95 -5.56
C LYS A 107 -16.85 -1.38 -4.49
N GLU A 108 -16.26 -2.23 -3.67
CA GLU A 108 -15.33 -1.82 -2.61
C GLU A 108 -14.12 -1.08 -3.20
N LEU A 109 -13.45 -1.72 -4.16
CA LEU A 109 -12.24 -1.19 -4.80
C LEU A 109 -12.50 0.11 -5.54
N HIS A 110 -13.66 0.25 -6.18
CA HIS A 110 -14.04 1.48 -6.86
C HIS A 110 -14.34 2.61 -5.88
N GLN A 111 -15.02 2.34 -4.77
CA GLN A 111 -15.26 3.34 -3.72
C GLN A 111 -13.95 3.84 -3.10
N ILE A 112 -13.01 2.93 -2.80
CA ILE A 112 -11.67 3.29 -2.33
C ILE A 112 -10.94 4.13 -3.38
N SER A 113 -11.06 3.78 -4.67
CA SER A 113 -10.47 4.56 -5.76
C SER A 113 -11.00 6.00 -5.80
N ILE A 114 -12.31 6.21 -5.67
CA ILE A 114 -12.90 7.55 -5.64
C ILE A 114 -12.34 8.37 -4.47
N ALA A 115 -12.25 7.77 -3.28
CA ALA A 115 -11.65 8.45 -2.13
C ALA A 115 -10.19 8.83 -2.38
N CYS A 116 -9.41 7.98 -3.05
CA CYS A 116 -8.04 8.29 -3.46
C CYS A 116 -7.98 9.47 -4.43
N LEU A 117 -8.82 9.47 -5.48
CA LEU A 117 -8.89 10.57 -6.45
C LEU A 117 -9.26 11.89 -5.77
N GLN A 118 -10.24 11.89 -4.87
CA GLN A 118 -10.66 13.07 -4.13
C GLN A 118 -9.57 13.60 -3.21
N ARG A 119 -8.83 12.73 -2.52
CA ARG A 119 -7.67 13.14 -1.71
C ARG A 119 -6.57 13.76 -2.57
N SER A 120 -6.27 13.16 -3.71
CA SER A 120 -5.30 13.71 -4.66
C SER A 120 -5.71 15.10 -5.16
N ALA A 121 -6.98 15.27 -5.55
CA ALA A 121 -7.50 16.58 -5.95
C ALA A 121 -7.41 17.61 -4.82
N ALA A 122 -7.79 17.25 -3.59
CA ALA A 122 -7.69 18.14 -2.43
C ALA A 122 -6.25 18.58 -2.14
N ILE A 123 -5.25 17.73 -2.38
CA ILE A 123 -3.82 18.10 -2.27
C ILE A 123 -3.46 19.15 -3.32
N CYS A 124 -3.89 18.95 -4.58
CA CYS A 124 -3.68 19.93 -5.64
C CYS A 124 -4.39 21.27 -5.35
N ASP A 125 -5.63 21.23 -4.86
CA ASP A 125 -6.47 22.41 -4.60
C ASP A 125 -5.95 23.28 -3.46
N LYS A 126 -5.35 22.69 -2.41
CA LYS A 126 -4.71 23.42 -1.30
C LYS A 126 -3.71 24.48 -1.77
N LYS A 127 -3.12 24.33 -2.96
CA LYS A 127 -2.19 25.30 -3.55
C LYS A 127 -2.68 25.93 -4.84
N GLY A 128 -3.82 25.49 -5.39
CA GLY A 128 -4.37 25.85 -6.70
C GLY A 128 -4.76 27.33 -6.89
N GLY A 129 -4.62 28.18 -5.86
CA GLY A 129 -4.75 29.64 -5.96
C GLY A 129 -3.44 30.42 -5.80
N THR A 130 -2.30 29.75 -5.61
CA THR A 130 -1.00 30.40 -5.32
C THR A 130 0.10 29.82 -6.21
N ALA A 131 1.14 30.59 -6.53
CA ALA A 131 2.31 30.12 -7.30
C ALA A 131 3.17 29.06 -6.56
N ALA A 132 2.69 28.49 -5.45
CA ALA A 132 3.43 27.57 -4.60
C ALA A 132 3.40 26.13 -5.16
N SER A 133 4.58 25.55 -5.42
CA SER A 133 4.68 24.16 -5.89
C SER A 133 4.35 23.14 -4.79
N LEU A 134 3.89 21.95 -5.19
CA LEU A 134 3.74 20.80 -4.29
C LEU A 134 5.10 20.34 -3.77
N SER A 135 5.15 19.95 -2.49
CA SER A 135 6.30 19.31 -1.87
C SER A 135 6.51 17.90 -2.45
N THR A 136 7.72 17.35 -2.31
CA THR A 136 8.03 15.97 -2.72
C THR A 136 7.10 14.96 -2.06
N ARG A 137 6.74 15.20 -0.79
CA ARG A 137 5.77 14.40 -0.04
C ARG A 137 4.39 14.41 -0.68
N GLU A 138 3.83 15.59 -0.92
CA GLU A 138 2.50 15.74 -1.52
C GLU A 138 2.42 15.05 -2.90
N MET A 139 3.48 15.15 -3.71
CA MET A 139 3.55 14.46 -5.00
C MET A 139 3.63 12.93 -4.85
N SER A 140 4.38 12.43 -3.86
CA SER A 140 4.45 11.00 -3.54
C SER A 140 3.08 10.47 -3.09
N ASP A 141 2.39 11.21 -2.21
CA ASP A 141 1.05 10.85 -1.74
C ASP A 141 0.06 10.76 -2.91
N ILE A 142 0.07 11.74 -3.82
CA ILE A 142 -0.78 11.71 -5.03
C ILE A 142 -0.44 10.50 -5.90
N ASN A 143 0.85 10.22 -6.15
CA ASN A 143 1.27 9.06 -6.94
C ASN A 143 0.73 7.75 -6.33
N ILE A 144 0.98 7.53 -5.05
CA ILE A 144 0.52 6.35 -4.32
C ILE A 144 -1.00 6.18 -4.38
N TYR A 145 -1.78 7.25 -4.23
CA TYR A 145 -3.24 7.21 -4.33
C TYR A 145 -3.72 6.86 -5.75
N LEU A 146 -3.07 7.38 -6.79
CA LEU A 146 -3.43 7.08 -8.18
C LEU A 146 -3.00 5.67 -8.59
N SER A 147 -1.83 5.20 -8.15
CA SER A 147 -1.40 3.80 -8.32
C SER A 147 -2.34 2.82 -7.62
N ALA A 148 -2.79 3.15 -6.41
CA ALA A 148 -3.80 2.35 -5.71
C ALA A 148 -5.12 2.28 -6.50
N ALA A 149 -5.58 3.39 -7.08
CA ALA A 149 -6.79 3.40 -7.92
C ALA A 149 -6.64 2.53 -9.18
N LEU A 150 -5.50 2.58 -9.87
CA LEU A 150 -5.24 1.71 -11.04
C LEU A 150 -5.14 0.23 -10.65
N THR A 151 -4.51 -0.06 -9.51
CA THR A 151 -4.43 -1.41 -8.93
C THR A 151 -5.82 -1.95 -8.61
N ASN A 152 -6.65 -1.15 -7.94
CA ASN A 152 -8.04 -1.47 -7.62
C ASN A 152 -8.86 -1.83 -8.87
N LYS A 153 -8.70 -1.05 -9.95
CA LYS A 153 -9.29 -1.36 -11.26
C LYS A 153 -8.80 -2.70 -11.80
N ASN A 154 -7.49 -2.97 -11.75
CA ASN A 154 -6.92 -4.23 -12.23
C ASN A 154 -7.46 -5.45 -11.48
N THR A 155 -7.54 -5.38 -10.15
CA THR A 155 -8.10 -6.45 -9.31
C THR A 155 -9.59 -6.69 -9.60
N CYS A 156 -10.39 -5.63 -9.70
CA CYS A 156 -11.80 -5.75 -10.10
C CYS A 156 -11.96 -6.44 -11.46
N LEU A 157 -11.22 -6.00 -12.49
CA LEU A 157 -11.31 -6.59 -13.83
C LEU A 157 -10.87 -8.06 -13.86
N GLN A 158 -9.88 -8.44 -13.05
CA GLN A 158 -9.47 -9.83 -12.91
C GLN A 158 -10.56 -10.68 -12.23
N GLY A 159 -11.18 -10.19 -11.17
CA GLY A 159 -12.31 -10.87 -10.52
C GLY A 159 -13.50 -11.07 -11.47
N LEU A 160 -13.74 -10.10 -12.37
CA LEU A 160 -14.78 -10.20 -13.40
C LEU A 160 -14.41 -11.13 -14.56
N SER A 161 -13.15 -11.56 -14.71
CA SER A 161 -12.73 -12.36 -15.86
C SER A 161 -13.49 -13.69 -15.96
N THR A 162 -13.79 -14.32 -14.82
CA THR A 162 -14.54 -15.58 -14.69
C THR A 162 -16.06 -15.38 -14.71
N ALA A 163 -16.55 -14.15 -14.51
CA ALA A 163 -17.98 -13.85 -14.52
C ALA A 163 -18.57 -13.96 -15.95
N THR A 164 -19.89 -14.09 -16.03
CA THR A 164 -20.65 -14.13 -17.30
C THR A 164 -21.87 -13.20 -17.26
N GLY A 165 -22.67 -13.15 -18.33
CA GLY A 165 -23.91 -12.38 -18.40
C GLY A 165 -23.84 -11.11 -19.27
N PRO A 166 -25.00 -10.57 -19.66
CA PRO A 166 -25.10 -9.57 -20.73
C PRO A 166 -24.50 -8.20 -20.40
N LYS A 167 -24.32 -7.87 -19.11
CA LYS A 167 -23.75 -6.59 -18.66
C LYS A 167 -22.23 -6.63 -18.40
N LYS A 168 -21.59 -7.81 -18.48
CA LYS A 168 -20.15 -7.97 -18.18
C LYS A 168 -19.29 -7.07 -19.05
N ASP A 169 -19.40 -7.20 -20.37
CA ASP A 169 -18.51 -6.51 -21.31
C ASP A 169 -18.70 -4.99 -21.25
N SER A 170 -19.95 -4.54 -21.11
CA SER A 170 -20.27 -3.13 -20.89
C SER A 170 -19.63 -2.60 -19.60
N LEU A 171 -19.65 -3.38 -18.52
CA LEU A 171 -19.00 -2.98 -17.26
C LEU A 171 -17.48 -2.90 -17.40
N VAL A 172 -16.86 -3.93 -18.00
CA VAL A 172 -15.42 -3.98 -18.26
C VAL A 172 -14.98 -2.79 -19.11
N SER A 173 -15.73 -2.48 -20.16
CA SER A 173 -15.49 -1.33 -21.04
C SER A 173 -15.55 -0.01 -20.27
N TYR A 174 -16.60 0.19 -19.45
CA TYR A 174 -16.77 1.43 -18.68
C TYR A 174 -15.65 1.59 -17.63
N PHE A 175 -15.27 0.53 -16.90
CA PHE A 175 -14.10 0.57 -16.02
C PHE A 175 -12.83 0.94 -16.78
N THR A 176 -12.59 0.29 -17.91
CA THR A 176 -11.41 0.55 -18.73
C THR A 176 -11.36 2.02 -19.16
N ASP A 177 -12.46 2.54 -19.68
CA ASP A 177 -12.54 3.93 -20.16
C ASP A 177 -12.44 4.98 -19.05
N ALA A 178 -13.08 4.76 -17.91
CA ALA A 178 -13.03 5.68 -16.79
C ALA A 178 -11.60 5.81 -16.22
N TYR A 179 -10.87 4.70 -16.12
CA TYR A 179 -9.53 4.68 -15.52
C TYR A 179 -8.40 5.10 -16.48
N LYS A 180 -8.67 5.26 -17.79
CA LYS A 180 -7.75 5.96 -18.71
C LYS A 180 -7.46 7.39 -18.25
N TYR A 181 -8.47 8.06 -17.68
CA TYR A 181 -8.31 9.41 -17.10
C TYR A 181 -7.37 9.39 -15.89
N VAL A 182 -7.48 8.37 -15.03
CA VAL A 182 -6.62 8.18 -13.85
C VAL A 182 -5.16 7.96 -14.28
N SER A 183 -4.92 7.11 -15.27
CA SER A 183 -3.56 6.85 -15.79
C SER A 183 -2.93 8.11 -16.39
N ASN A 184 -3.69 8.92 -17.14
CA ASN A 184 -3.19 10.20 -17.61
C ASN A 184 -2.84 11.16 -16.47
N SER A 185 -3.68 11.26 -15.44
CA SER A 185 -3.39 12.08 -14.25
C SER A 185 -2.12 11.61 -13.55
N LEU A 186 -1.92 10.29 -13.40
CA LEU A 186 -0.71 9.71 -12.81
C LEU A 186 0.55 10.10 -13.61
N ALA A 187 0.51 9.97 -14.94
CA ALA A 187 1.63 10.30 -15.80
C ALA A 187 2.02 11.79 -15.73
N ILE A 188 1.05 12.70 -15.63
CA ILE A 188 1.31 14.14 -15.45
C ILE A 188 1.99 14.40 -14.09
N VAL A 189 1.50 13.76 -13.03
CA VAL A 189 2.08 13.89 -11.68
C VAL A 189 3.50 13.33 -11.63
N ALA A 190 3.73 12.15 -12.20
CA ALA A 190 5.06 11.51 -12.24
C ALA A 190 6.10 12.38 -12.94
N LYS A 191 5.73 13.05 -14.04
CA LYS A 191 6.62 13.99 -14.75
C LYS A 191 7.08 15.17 -13.89
N SER A 192 6.21 15.65 -12.99
CA SER A 192 6.57 16.74 -12.07
C SER A 192 7.63 16.33 -11.05
N LYS A 193 7.67 15.04 -10.67
CA LYS A 193 8.71 14.46 -9.79
C LYS A 193 10.05 14.35 -10.52
N ALA A 194 10.05 13.88 -11.77
CA ALA A 194 11.26 13.74 -12.59
C ALA A 194 11.95 15.09 -12.86
N SER A 195 11.19 16.18 -13.02
CA SER A 195 11.76 17.54 -13.17
C SER A 195 12.41 18.13 -11.92
N LYS A 196 12.29 17.46 -10.76
CA LYS A 196 12.81 17.92 -9.46
C LYS A 196 13.95 17.05 -8.90
N LEU A 197 14.41 16.02 -9.62
CA LEU A 197 15.67 15.37 -9.25
C LEU A 197 16.84 16.34 -9.51
N PRO A 198 17.65 16.69 -8.50
CA PRO A 198 18.85 17.48 -8.74
C PRO A 198 19.88 16.67 -9.56
N PRO A 199 20.73 17.31 -10.37
CA PRO A 199 21.94 16.66 -10.85
C PRO A 199 22.79 16.28 -9.64
N HIS A 200 23.27 15.04 -9.60
CA HIS A 200 24.23 14.45 -8.66
C HIS A 200 24.57 15.26 -7.39
N PRO A 201 24.15 14.81 -6.19
CA PRO A 201 24.75 15.31 -4.96
C PRO A 201 26.14 14.69 -4.80
N THR A 202 27.17 15.48 -5.12
CA THR A 202 28.49 15.31 -4.48
C THR A 202 28.41 15.93 -3.09
N SER A 203 29.03 15.27 -2.11
CA SER A 203 29.22 15.71 -0.71
C SER A 203 28.10 15.40 0.28
N VAL A 204 28.32 14.32 1.03
CA VAL A 204 27.67 14.01 2.31
C VAL A 204 28.08 15.08 3.32
N HIS A 205 27.13 15.90 3.76
CA HIS A 205 27.26 16.65 5.01
C HIS A 205 26.22 16.12 6.00
N ASN A 206 26.71 15.49 7.07
CA ASN A 206 25.94 15.12 8.25
C ASN A 206 25.26 16.37 8.84
N ARG A 207 23.99 16.60 8.49
CA ARG A 207 23.12 17.50 9.22
C ARG A 207 22.19 16.68 10.11
N ARG A 208 22.44 16.72 11.43
CA ARG A 208 21.46 16.36 12.45
C ARG A 208 20.25 17.28 12.28
N LEU A 209 19.10 16.74 11.87
CA LEU A 209 17.83 17.47 11.91
C LEU A 209 17.21 17.32 13.31
N MET A 210 17.29 18.39 14.10
CA MET A 210 16.35 18.66 15.18
C MET A 210 15.06 19.17 14.55
N GLY A 211 13.96 18.43 14.71
CA GLY A 211 12.63 18.86 14.25
C GLY A 211 11.74 17.70 13.83
N THR A 212 11.30 16.89 14.79
CA THR A 212 10.23 15.90 14.59
C THR A 212 8.90 16.63 14.39
N MET A 213 8.53 16.96 13.14
CA MET A 213 7.14 17.27 12.83
C MET A 213 6.35 15.97 12.81
N ILE A 214 5.73 15.69 13.96
CA ILE A 214 4.78 14.60 14.15
C ILE A 214 3.53 14.95 13.32
N PRO A 215 3.00 14.03 12.51
CA PRO A 215 1.77 14.28 11.77
C PRO A 215 0.63 14.69 12.73
N SER A 216 -0.20 15.65 12.32
CA SER A 216 -1.29 16.18 13.16
C SER A 216 -2.37 15.16 13.53
N TRP A 217 -2.28 13.93 13.02
CA TRP A 217 -3.21 12.84 13.28
C TRP A 217 -2.75 11.88 14.40
N LEU A 218 -1.54 12.02 14.98
CA LEU A 218 -1.10 11.11 16.06
C LEU A 218 -0.49 11.83 17.28
N PRO A 219 -1.12 11.75 18.47
CA PRO A 219 -0.58 12.31 19.71
C PRO A 219 0.67 11.59 20.25
N LEU A 220 1.46 12.29 21.07
CA LEU A 220 2.75 11.84 21.63
C LEU A 220 2.68 10.62 22.58
N ARG A 221 1.52 10.33 23.21
CA ARG A 221 1.38 9.27 24.24
C ARG A 221 1.02 7.89 23.69
N ASP A 222 0.45 7.79 22.48
CA ASP A 222 0.17 6.52 21.78
C ASP A 222 1.43 5.70 21.45
N ARG A 223 2.62 6.28 21.70
CA ARG A 223 3.91 5.67 21.47
C ARG A 223 4.35 4.66 22.54
N LYS A 224 3.87 4.81 23.78
CA LYS A 224 4.32 3.98 24.92
C LYS A 224 3.62 2.63 25.03
N ILE A 225 2.43 2.48 24.44
CA ILE A 225 1.61 1.27 24.61
C ILE A 225 2.06 0.13 23.66
N LEU A 226 2.72 0.46 22.54
CA LEU A 226 3.35 -0.52 21.65
C LEU A 226 4.71 -1.03 22.15
N GLN A 227 5.11 -0.70 23.39
CA GLN A 227 6.38 -1.13 24.01
C GLN A 227 6.20 -2.22 25.08
N LEU A 228 4.99 -2.73 25.31
CA LEU A 228 4.78 -3.78 26.31
C LEU A 228 5.55 -5.03 25.88
N GLY A 229 6.58 -5.39 26.66
CA GLY A 229 7.27 -6.66 26.54
C GLY A 229 6.36 -7.83 26.90
N PRO A 230 6.80 -9.08 26.68
CA PRO A 230 5.99 -10.27 26.92
C PRO A 230 5.38 -10.23 28.32
N ILE A 231 4.04 -10.36 28.38
CA ILE A 231 3.32 -10.46 29.64
C ILE A 231 3.78 -11.77 30.29
N THR A 232 4.61 -11.65 31.31
CA THR A 232 4.98 -12.78 32.16
C THR A 232 3.73 -13.17 32.93
N ILE A 233 3.11 -14.28 32.55
CA ILE A 233 2.06 -14.92 33.35
C ILE A 233 2.74 -15.42 34.64
N GLY A 234 2.64 -14.62 35.69
CA GLY A 234 3.12 -14.96 37.03
C GLY A 234 2.33 -16.13 37.59
N GLY A 235 2.90 -17.33 37.50
CA GLY A 235 2.49 -18.48 38.29
C GLY A 235 2.69 -18.19 39.77
N GLY A 236 1.65 -18.46 40.56
CA GLY A 236 1.69 -18.29 42.01
C GLY A 236 2.75 -19.17 42.66
N SER A 237 3.48 -18.59 43.61
CA SER A 237 4.07 -19.33 44.71
C SER A 237 4.13 -18.44 45.94
N ASN A 238 3.68 -19.02 47.05
CA ASN A 238 3.63 -18.43 48.38
C ASN A 238 5.04 -18.05 48.87
N ASN A 239 5.15 -16.92 49.57
CA ASN A 239 6.02 -16.90 50.75
C ASN A 239 5.59 -15.83 51.76
N GLU A 240 5.51 -16.30 53.01
CA GLU A 240 5.17 -15.57 54.22
C GLU A 240 6.31 -14.64 54.69
N GLY A 241 5.91 -13.56 55.37
CA GLY A 241 6.57 -13.01 56.56
C GLY A 241 7.94 -12.31 56.40
N ASN A 242 7.98 -11.00 56.61
CA ASN A 242 8.30 -10.41 57.93
C ASN A 242 8.38 -8.88 57.92
N ASN A 243 8.24 -8.37 59.13
CA ASN A 243 7.92 -7.02 59.57
C ASN A 243 9.17 -6.13 59.76
N GLU A 244 8.93 -4.87 60.15
CA GLU A 244 9.87 -3.79 60.56
C GLU A 244 10.44 -2.98 59.38
N GLY A 245 10.38 -1.64 59.32
CA GLY A 245 10.04 -0.59 60.26
C GLY A 245 11.01 0.58 60.01
N ASN A 246 10.52 1.76 59.62
CA ASN A 246 10.93 3.05 60.19
C ASN A 246 10.34 4.26 59.45
N ASN A 247 9.79 5.14 60.28
CA ASN A 247 9.42 6.53 60.04
C ASN A 247 10.57 7.35 59.48
N GLU A 248 10.25 8.30 58.60
CA GLU A 248 10.62 9.70 58.79
C GLU A 248 9.68 10.58 57.95
N GLY A 249 8.95 11.45 58.65
CA GLY A 249 8.04 12.41 58.04
C GLY A 249 8.79 13.66 57.61
N ASN A 250 8.29 14.30 56.55
CA ASN A 250 8.28 15.74 56.48
C ASN A 250 6.99 16.22 55.80
N ASN A 251 6.25 16.98 56.57
CA ASN A 251 5.01 17.66 56.23
C ASN A 251 5.44 19.03 55.69
N ASP A 252 5.23 19.30 54.40
CA ASP A 252 5.16 20.67 53.90
C ASP A 252 3.92 20.75 53.01
N GLY A 253 2.86 21.28 53.60
CA GLY A 253 1.64 21.64 52.90
C GLY A 253 1.88 22.90 52.09
N ASN A 254 1.65 22.81 50.78
CA ASN A 254 1.37 23.98 49.98
C ASN A 254 0.09 23.73 49.17
N ASN A 255 -0.97 24.42 49.59
CA ASN A 255 -2.22 24.54 48.87
C ASN A 255 -2.00 25.51 47.70
N ASP A 256 -1.84 24.98 46.49
CA ASP A 256 -2.09 25.73 45.27
C ASP A 256 -3.21 25.03 44.49
N ASN A 257 -4.44 25.46 44.79
CA ASN A 257 -5.58 25.28 43.89
C ASN A 257 -5.43 26.30 42.77
N ASN A 258 -5.00 25.85 41.59
CA ASN A 258 -5.36 26.45 40.31
C ASN A 258 -5.17 25.42 39.19
N ASP A 259 -6.33 24.96 38.70
CA ASP A 259 -6.66 24.82 37.28
C ASP A 259 -5.54 24.38 36.32
N ASP A 260 -5.56 23.09 35.98
CA ASP A 260 -5.68 22.68 34.57
C ASP A 260 -6.02 21.19 34.56
N GLY A 261 -7.31 20.90 34.68
CA GLY A 261 -7.88 19.60 34.35
C GLY A 261 -7.73 19.34 32.85
N LYS A 262 -6.51 19.04 32.39
CA LYS A 262 -6.27 18.52 31.05
C LYS A 262 -6.61 17.04 31.07
N GLY A 263 -7.89 16.76 30.84
CA GLY A 263 -8.45 15.41 30.73
C GLY A 263 -7.57 14.52 29.85
N ASP A 264 -7.30 13.34 30.39
CA ASP A 264 -6.65 12.21 29.73
C ASP A 264 -7.48 11.86 28.48
N GLU A 265 -7.05 12.25 27.27
CA GLU A 265 -7.62 11.70 26.03
C GLU A 265 -7.19 10.23 25.94
N ASN A 266 -7.99 9.37 26.57
CA ASN A 266 -7.79 7.92 26.67
C ASN A 266 -7.63 7.27 25.28
N THR A 267 -6.46 6.68 25.01
CA THR A 267 -6.30 5.68 23.95
C THR A 267 -7.29 4.54 24.18
N LEU A 268 -8.26 4.36 23.28
CA LEU A 268 -9.27 3.30 23.42
C LEU A 268 -8.58 1.94 23.28
N THR A 269 -8.73 1.08 24.29
CA THR A 269 -8.24 -0.30 24.27
C THR A 269 -9.41 -1.27 24.36
N LEU A 270 -9.56 -2.12 23.35
CA LEU A 270 -10.53 -3.20 23.29
C LEU A 270 -9.79 -4.52 23.56
N LYS A 271 -10.34 -5.37 24.42
CA LYS A 271 -9.70 -6.65 24.80
C LYS A 271 -10.51 -7.83 24.29
N VAL A 272 -9.80 -8.80 23.69
CA VAL A 272 -10.37 -9.97 23.05
C VAL A 272 -9.79 -11.23 23.67
N ALA A 273 -10.64 -12.17 24.08
CA ALA A 273 -10.21 -13.47 24.58
C ALA A 273 -11.20 -14.56 24.15
N ALA A 274 -10.70 -15.60 23.47
CA ALA A 274 -11.54 -16.68 22.93
C ALA A 274 -12.27 -17.47 24.04
N ASP A 275 -11.69 -17.53 25.25
CA ASP A 275 -12.25 -18.19 26.43
C ASP A 275 -13.37 -17.39 27.12
N GLY A 276 -13.62 -16.15 26.67
CA GLY A 276 -14.60 -15.24 27.25
C GLY A 276 -14.15 -14.53 28.53
N SER A 277 -12.85 -14.53 28.84
CA SER A 277 -12.27 -13.81 29.99
C SER A 277 -12.17 -12.29 29.80
N GLU A 278 -12.43 -11.78 28.59
CA GLU A 278 -12.41 -10.36 28.24
C GLU A 278 -13.74 -9.92 27.61
N THR A 279 -13.89 -8.61 27.38
CA THR A 279 -15.11 -7.98 26.85
C THR A 279 -15.60 -8.60 25.55
N TYR A 280 -14.69 -8.89 24.62
CA TYR A 280 -15.02 -9.44 23.31
C TYR A 280 -14.50 -10.87 23.18
N ARG A 281 -15.29 -11.74 22.55
CA ARG A 281 -14.87 -13.12 22.27
C ARG A 281 -14.19 -13.28 20.91
N THR A 282 -14.52 -12.41 19.96
CA THR A 282 -13.98 -12.44 18.61
C THR A 282 -13.32 -11.11 18.27
N VAL A 283 -12.35 -11.17 17.35
CA VAL A 283 -11.64 -9.99 16.85
C VAL A 283 -12.60 -9.13 16.03
N SER A 284 -13.48 -9.76 15.24
CA SER A 284 -14.49 -9.05 14.44
C SER A 284 -15.44 -8.21 15.31
N GLU A 285 -15.86 -8.72 16.47
CA GLU A 285 -16.71 -7.96 17.40
C GLU A 285 -15.99 -6.71 17.94
N ALA A 286 -14.72 -6.83 18.30
CA ALA A 286 -13.93 -5.68 18.72
C ALA A 286 -13.78 -4.66 17.58
N VAL A 287 -13.47 -5.10 16.35
CA VAL A 287 -13.35 -4.21 15.18
C VAL A 287 -14.65 -3.45 14.90
N LEU A 288 -15.81 -4.11 15.02
CA LEU A 288 -17.11 -3.47 14.85
C LEU A 288 -17.30 -2.30 15.83
N ASN A 289 -16.80 -2.45 17.06
CA ASN A 289 -16.91 -1.46 18.13
C ASN A 289 -15.84 -0.35 18.09
N VAL A 290 -14.88 -0.38 17.15
CA VAL A 290 -13.93 0.72 16.97
C VAL A 290 -14.64 1.97 16.42
N PRO A 291 -14.39 3.18 16.95
CA PRO A 291 -14.94 4.42 16.39
C PRO A 291 -14.53 4.65 14.93
N GLU A 292 -15.47 5.09 14.10
CA GLU A 292 -15.18 5.38 12.69
C GLU A 292 -14.41 6.68 12.52
N LYS A 293 -13.46 6.71 11.59
CA LYS A 293 -12.65 7.87 11.18
C LYS A 293 -11.95 8.56 12.36
N SER A 294 -11.61 7.79 13.40
CA SER A 294 -10.90 8.29 14.58
C SER A 294 -9.47 8.70 14.22
N ASN A 295 -9.08 9.92 14.60
CA ASN A 295 -7.69 10.33 14.53
C ASN A 295 -6.84 9.63 15.61
N SER A 296 -7.43 9.33 16.77
CA SER A 296 -6.76 8.61 17.85
C SER A 296 -6.66 7.11 17.54
N ARG A 297 -5.54 6.49 17.94
CA ARG A 297 -5.33 5.06 17.74
C ARG A 297 -6.21 4.24 18.68
N THR A 298 -6.90 3.24 18.13
CA THR A 298 -7.59 2.21 18.92
C THR A 298 -6.75 0.94 18.95
N ILE A 299 -6.48 0.43 20.15
CA ILE A 299 -5.69 -0.78 20.35
C ILE A 299 -6.66 -1.95 20.59
N ILE A 300 -6.50 -3.03 19.84
CA ILE A 300 -7.19 -4.30 20.09
C ILE A 300 -6.16 -5.28 20.64
N GLN A 301 -6.22 -5.53 21.94
CA GLN A 301 -5.41 -6.53 22.62
C GLN A 301 -6.07 -7.90 22.46
N ILE A 302 -5.35 -8.85 21.88
CA ILE A 302 -5.86 -10.18 21.54
C ILE A 302 -5.06 -11.20 22.34
N LYS A 303 -5.72 -11.87 23.28
CA LYS A 303 -5.05 -12.88 24.13
C LYS A 303 -4.57 -14.08 23.31
N ALA A 304 -3.73 -14.92 23.92
CA ALA A 304 -3.36 -16.22 23.40
C ALA A 304 -4.61 -17.05 23.07
N GLY A 305 -4.60 -17.70 21.91
CA GLY A 305 -5.72 -18.48 21.39
C GLY A 305 -5.73 -18.55 19.87
N VAL A 306 -6.53 -19.48 19.35
CA VAL A 306 -6.83 -19.61 17.92
C VAL A 306 -8.22 -19.04 17.66
N TYR A 307 -8.29 -18.01 16.83
CA TYR A 307 -9.50 -17.30 16.45
C TYR A 307 -9.86 -17.69 15.01
N GLU A 308 -10.72 -18.71 14.86
CA GLU A 308 -11.22 -19.16 13.56
C GLU A 308 -12.32 -18.23 13.03
N GLU A 309 -11.92 -17.14 12.38
CA GLU A 309 -12.82 -16.14 11.82
C GLU A 309 -12.21 -15.41 10.62
N ASN A 310 -13.06 -14.88 9.74
CA ASN A 310 -12.63 -13.94 8.70
C ASN A 310 -12.87 -12.50 9.17
N VAL A 311 -11.79 -11.74 9.41
CA VAL A 311 -11.86 -10.37 9.94
C VAL A 311 -11.76 -9.36 8.80
N VAL A 312 -12.66 -8.38 8.78
CA VAL A 312 -12.64 -7.27 7.81
C VAL A 312 -12.52 -5.94 8.55
N ILE A 313 -11.49 -5.17 8.23
CA ILE A 313 -11.27 -3.80 8.71
C ILE A 313 -11.59 -2.84 7.56
N PRO A 314 -12.81 -2.28 7.51
CA PRO A 314 -13.24 -1.42 6.40
C PRO A 314 -12.50 -0.08 6.38
N SER A 315 -12.56 0.61 5.25
CA SER A 315 -11.79 1.86 5.01
C SER A 315 -12.16 3.04 5.90
N ASN A 316 -13.32 3.00 6.57
CA ASN A 316 -13.74 3.99 7.57
C ASN A 316 -13.22 3.69 8.98
N LYS A 317 -12.64 2.51 9.25
CA LYS A 317 -12.07 2.14 10.55
C LYS A 317 -10.54 2.30 10.49
N ILE A 318 -10.06 3.53 10.69
CA ILE A 318 -8.65 3.91 10.57
C ILE A 318 -7.92 3.85 11.92
N ASN A 319 -6.58 3.83 11.88
CA ASN A 319 -5.72 3.90 13.07
C ASN A 319 -5.97 2.78 14.10
N ILE A 320 -6.22 1.55 13.65
CA ILE A 320 -6.34 0.38 14.51
C ILE A 320 -4.96 -0.28 14.70
N ALA A 321 -4.65 -0.74 15.91
CA ALA A 321 -3.49 -1.58 16.18
C ALA A 321 -3.94 -2.92 16.77
N PHE A 322 -3.57 -4.04 16.15
CA PHE A 322 -3.69 -5.37 16.74
C PHE A 322 -2.43 -5.69 17.55
N VAL A 323 -2.61 -6.14 18.79
CA VAL A 323 -1.50 -6.51 19.68
C VAL A 323 -1.83 -7.88 20.27
N GLY A 324 -1.14 -8.92 19.80
CA GLY A 324 -1.25 -10.27 20.37
C GLY A 324 -0.40 -10.44 21.63
N GLU A 325 -0.53 -11.57 22.31
CA GLU A 325 0.33 -11.95 23.46
C GLU A 325 1.63 -12.65 23.03
N GLY A 326 1.78 -12.94 21.73
CA GLY A 326 2.91 -13.62 21.13
C GLY A 326 2.50 -14.21 19.79
N SER A 327 3.34 -14.09 18.77
CA SER A 327 3.00 -14.62 17.44
C SER A 327 2.98 -16.15 17.40
N ASP A 328 3.59 -16.82 18.36
CA ASP A 328 3.52 -18.27 18.57
C ASP A 328 2.24 -18.74 19.27
N VAL A 329 1.51 -17.85 19.94
CA VAL A 329 0.34 -18.21 20.77
C VAL A 329 -0.97 -17.51 20.39
N THR A 330 -0.93 -16.42 19.63
CA THR A 330 -2.12 -15.70 19.15
C THR A 330 -2.25 -15.83 17.64
N THR A 331 -3.31 -16.51 17.16
CA THR A 331 -3.52 -16.79 15.74
C THR A 331 -4.94 -16.43 15.30
N ILE A 332 -5.08 -15.68 14.22
CA ILE A 332 -6.35 -15.53 13.48
C ILE A 332 -6.26 -16.42 12.23
N SER A 333 -7.17 -17.38 12.10
CA SER A 333 -7.13 -18.41 11.06
C SER A 333 -8.43 -18.53 10.27
N GLY A 334 -8.29 -18.92 9.00
CA GLY A 334 -9.40 -19.12 8.07
C GLY A 334 -8.99 -20.01 6.89
N ASN A 335 -9.92 -20.34 6.01
CA ASN A 335 -9.65 -21.31 4.92
C ASN A 335 -10.37 -20.99 3.60
N ARG A 336 -10.79 -19.73 3.39
CA ARG A 336 -11.41 -19.36 2.11
C ARG A 336 -10.37 -19.48 0.99
N SER A 337 -10.81 -20.00 -0.16
CA SER A 337 -9.95 -20.26 -1.30
C SER A 337 -10.67 -20.08 -2.63
N VAL A 338 -9.90 -19.91 -3.70
CA VAL A 338 -10.43 -19.86 -5.06
C VAL A 338 -11.11 -21.18 -5.46
N ALA A 339 -10.55 -22.32 -5.05
CA ALA A 339 -11.16 -23.63 -5.31
C ALA A 339 -12.55 -23.78 -4.67
N ASP A 340 -12.81 -23.10 -3.55
CA ASP A 340 -14.12 -23.10 -2.87
C ASP A 340 -15.06 -21.98 -3.38
N GLY A 341 -14.69 -21.38 -4.50
CA GLY A 341 -15.48 -20.40 -5.24
C GLY A 341 -15.34 -18.97 -4.75
N TRP A 342 -14.36 -18.62 -3.92
CA TRP A 342 -14.08 -17.22 -3.58
C TRP A 342 -13.22 -16.54 -4.65
N THR A 343 -13.24 -15.22 -4.74
CA THR A 343 -12.16 -14.50 -5.44
C THR A 343 -10.91 -14.51 -4.58
N THR A 344 -9.71 -14.35 -5.19
CA THR A 344 -8.47 -14.19 -4.42
C THR A 344 -8.59 -13.03 -3.42
N PHE A 345 -9.22 -11.91 -3.83
CA PHE A 345 -9.42 -10.74 -2.97
C PHE A 345 -10.26 -11.02 -1.72
N HIS A 346 -11.38 -11.75 -1.85
CA HIS A 346 -12.23 -12.14 -0.72
C HIS A 346 -11.82 -13.44 -0.02
N SER A 347 -10.76 -14.11 -0.49
CA SER A 347 -10.21 -15.30 0.18
C SER A 347 -9.43 -14.98 1.45
N ALA A 348 -9.11 -13.71 1.69
CA ALA A 348 -8.33 -13.27 2.84
C ALA A 348 -8.95 -13.69 4.19
N THR A 349 -8.15 -14.31 5.06
CA THR A 349 -8.52 -14.50 6.48
C THR A 349 -8.69 -13.14 7.15
N VAL A 350 -7.72 -12.23 6.98
CA VAL A 350 -7.83 -10.85 7.46
C VAL A 350 -7.72 -9.87 6.28
N ALA A 351 -8.68 -8.96 6.16
CA ALA A 351 -8.73 -7.95 5.11
C ALA A 351 -8.63 -6.54 5.72
N VAL A 352 -7.58 -5.79 5.37
CA VAL A 352 -7.29 -4.45 5.90
C VAL A 352 -7.45 -3.38 4.82
N SER A 353 -8.50 -2.57 4.95
CA SER A 353 -8.81 -1.42 4.08
C SER A 353 -8.68 -0.07 4.82
N GLY A 354 -8.55 -0.06 6.15
CA GLY A 354 -8.39 1.14 6.99
C GLY A 354 -6.93 1.59 7.13
N SER A 355 -6.62 2.84 6.77
CA SER A 355 -5.27 3.41 6.84
C SER A 355 -4.71 3.51 8.27
N GLY A 356 -3.38 3.46 8.40
CA GLY A 356 -2.70 3.57 9.69
C GLY A 356 -2.77 2.30 10.54
N PHE A 357 -3.16 1.17 9.95
CA PHE A 357 -3.27 -0.11 10.63
C PHE A 357 -1.89 -0.63 11.05
N LEU A 358 -1.79 -1.10 12.29
CA LEU A 358 -0.61 -1.77 12.81
C LEU A 358 -0.95 -3.16 13.33
N ALA A 359 0.01 -4.08 13.28
CA ALA A 359 -0.09 -5.34 14.02
C ALA A 359 1.26 -5.73 14.61
N ARG A 360 1.24 -6.30 15.82
CA ARG A 360 2.40 -6.96 16.42
C ARG A 360 2.05 -8.23 17.19
N ASP A 361 3.02 -9.12 17.27
CA ASP A 361 2.99 -10.35 18.08
C ASP A 361 1.78 -11.24 17.79
N ILE A 362 1.45 -11.44 16.51
CA ILE A 362 0.27 -12.19 16.08
C ILE A 362 0.52 -12.96 14.78
N THR A 363 -0.15 -14.11 14.65
CA THR A 363 -0.16 -14.91 13.42
C THR A 363 -1.45 -14.69 12.62
N PHE A 364 -1.30 -14.51 11.32
CA PHE A 364 -2.38 -14.55 10.33
C PHE A 364 -2.22 -15.80 9.46
N GLU A 365 -3.23 -16.66 9.42
CA GLU A 365 -3.16 -17.94 8.72
C GLU A 365 -4.32 -18.16 7.75
N ASN A 366 -3.99 -18.71 6.58
CA ASN A 366 -4.95 -19.41 5.74
C ASN A 366 -4.56 -20.90 5.61
N TYR A 367 -5.38 -21.77 6.21
CA TYR A 367 -5.10 -23.20 6.30
C TYR A 367 -5.75 -24.04 5.18
N ALA A 368 -6.24 -23.42 4.10
CA ALA A 368 -6.89 -24.13 2.99
C ALA A 368 -6.01 -25.24 2.35
N GLY A 369 -4.70 -25.04 2.33
CA GLY A 369 -3.73 -25.99 1.78
C GLY A 369 -3.42 -25.80 0.29
N PRO A 370 -2.35 -26.41 -0.23
CA PRO A 370 -1.83 -26.10 -1.57
C PRO A 370 -2.71 -26.65 -2.70
N ALA A 371 -3.61 -27.61 -2.42
CA ALA A 371 -4.58 -28.14 -3.38
C ALA A 371 -5.76 -27.19 -3.64
N LYS A 372 -5.90 -26.12 -2.86
CA LYS A 372 -7.03 -25.18 -2.95
C LYS A 372 -6.76 -23.95 -3.83
N GLY A 373 -5.60 -23.91 -4.49
CA GLY A 373 -5.19 -22.76 -5.30
C GLY A 373 -4.95 -21.53 -4.43
N GLN A 374 -5.31 -20.35 -4.91
CA GLN A 374 -5.11 -19.09 -4.20
C GLN A 374 -5.94 -19.05 -2.90
N ALA A 375 -5.27 -18.78 -1.78
CA ALA A 375 -5.89 -18.70 -0.46
C ALA A 375 -5.10 -17.74 0.45
N VAL A 376 -5.60 -16.51 0.58
CA VAL A 376 -4.88 -15.40 1.21
C VAL A 376 -4.99 -15.47 2.73
N ALA A 377 -3.86 -15.34 3.45
CA ALA A 377 -3.84 -15.21 4.91
C ALA A 377 -4.20 -13.78 5.32
N ILE A 378 -3.56 -12.79 4.71
CA ILE A 378 -3.90 -11.38 4.93
C ILE A 378 -3.79 -10.57 3.65
N ARG A 379 -4.73 -9.64 3.48
CA ARG A 379 -4.73 -8.64 2.41
C ARG A 379 -4.67 -7.23 2.97
N ILE A 380 -3.82 -6.39 2.38
CA ILE A 380 -3.65 -5.00 2.77
C ILE A 380 -3.82 -4.08 1.56
N ASN A 381 -4.89 -3.29 1.56
CA ASN A 381 -5.11 -2.15 0.65
C ASN A 381 -5.39 -0.88 1.47
N ALA A 382 -4.50 -0.65 2.42
CA ALA A 382 -4.50 0.48 3.32
C ALA A 382 -3.12 1.14 3.34
N ASP A 383 -3.09 2.46 3.43
CA ASP A 383 -1.84 3.23 3.46
C ASP A 383 -1.28 3.34 4.88
N LEU A 384 0.05 3.51 4.96
CA LEU A 384 0.80 3.68 6.21
C LEU A 384 0.58 2.51 7.18
N THR A 385 0.69 1.28 6.68
CA THR A 385 0.51 0.06 7.46
C THR A 385 1.83 -0.57 7.84
N ALA A 386 1.95 -1.06 9.08
CA ALA A 386 3.17 -1.72 9.52
C ALA A 386 2.93 -2.96 10.40
N PHE A 387 3.82 -3.93 10.29
CA PHE A 387 3.77 -5.21 10.98
C PHE A 387 5.11 -5.49 11.67
N TYR A 388 5.07 -5.92 12.93
CA TYR A 388 6.26 -6.23 13.72
C TYR A 388 6.10 -7.54 14.49
N HIS A 389 7.03 -8.48 14.34
CA HIS A 389 6.94 -9.80 15.00
C HIS A 389 5.67 -10.59 14.64
N CYS A 390 5.20 -10.45 13.40
CA CYS A 390 4.03 -11.18 12.91
C CYS A 390 4.43 -12.43 12.09
N ASN A 391 3.57 -13.45 12.10
CA ASN A 391 3.68 -14.57 11.17
C ASN A 391 2.56 -14.53 10.13
N PHE A 392 2.90 -14.87 8.90
CA PHE A 392 1.97 -14.97 7.78
C PHE A 392 2.08 -16.37 7.19
N LEU A 393 1.05 -17.18 7.42
CA LEU A 393 1.08 -18.62 7.14
C LEU A 393 0.08 -18.97 6.05
N GLY A 394 0.56 -19.58 4.98
CA GLY A 394 -0.27 -20.10 3.91
C GLY A 394 0.49 -21.00 2.96
N TYR A 395 -0.03 -21.12 1.73
CA TYR A 395 0.61 -21.79 0.61
C TYR A 395 0.66 -20.81 -0.58
N GLN A 396 -0.26 -20.95 -1.54
CA GLN A 396 -0.35 -20.04 -2.67
C GLN A 396 -1.03 -18.73 -2.27
N ASP A 397 -0.46 -17.60 -2.68
CA ASP A 397 -0.99 -16.25 -2.45
C ASP A 397 -1.11 -15.85 -0.96
N THR A 398 -0.15 -16.23 -0.12
CA THR A 398 -0.22 -16.04 1.36
C THR A 398 -0.40 -14.57 1.78
N LEU A 399 0.51 -13.67 1.35
CA LEU A 399 0.54 -12.27 1.74
C LEU A 399 0.20 -11.38 0.54
N TYR A 400 -1.01 -10.80 0.56
CA TYR A 400 -1.47 -9.90 -0.49
C TYR A 400 -1.19 -8.44 -0.12
N VAL A 401 -0.01 -7.96 -0.52
CA VAL A 401 0.40 -6.55 -0.44
C VAL A 401 -0.27 -5.73 -1.56
N HIS A 402 -1.59 -5.60 -1.47
CA HIS A 402 -2.43 -5.15 -2.58
C HIS A 402 -2.06 -3.76 -3.09
N SER A 403 -2.11 -2.72 -2.24
CA SER A 403 -1.83 -1.33 -2.66
C SER A 403 -1.34 -0.45 -1.50
N PHE A 404 -0.92 0.79 -1.81
CA PHE A 404 -0.40 1.80 -0.87
C PHE A 404 0.96 1.46 -0.24
N ARG A 405 1.40 2.22 0.78
CA ARG A 405 2.69 2.02 1.46
C ARG A 405 2.56 1.05 2.64
N GLN A 406 3.47 0.08 2.72
CA GLN A 406 3.45 -0.98 3.72
C GLN A 406 4.87 -1.32 4.21
N PHE A 407 5.01 -1.63 5.50
CA PHE A 407 6.28 -1.99 6.13
C PHE A 407 6.17 -3.27 6.98
N TYR A 408 7.09 -4.20 6.83
CA TYR A 408 7.12 -5.46 7.58
C TYR A 408 8.50 -5.64 8.21
N ARG A 409 8.55 -5.84 9.52
CA ARG A 409 9.80 -5.95 10.28
C ARG A 409 9.82 -7.20 11.14
N GLU A 410 10.92 -7.96 11.08
CA GLU A 410 11.12 -9.14 11.94
C GLU A 410 9.92 -10.10 11.91
N CYS A 411 9.38 -10.31 10.70
CA CYS A 411 8.23 -11.18 10.47
C CYS A 411 8.68 -12.54 9.89
N ASN A 412 7.81 -13.55 9.99
CA ASN A 412 7.96 -14.80 9.26
C ASN A 412 6.87 -14.90 8.18
N ILE A 413 7.26 -15.08 6.92
CA ILE A 413 6.33 -15.20 5.79
C ILE A 413 6.54 -16.56 5.13
N LEU A 414 5.53 -17.43 5.18
CA LEU A 414 5.59 -18.81 4.70
C LEU A 414 4.61 -19.05 3.55
N GLY A 415 5.08 -19.65 2.46
CA GLY A 415 4.18 -20.05 1.36
C GLY A 415 4.87 -20.81 0.23
N THR A 416 4.18 -20.95 -0.91
CA THR A 416 4.66 -21.73 -2.06
C THR A 416 4.69 -20.91 -3.36
N VAL A 417 3.55 -20.78 -4.04
CA VAL A 417 3.40 -20.06 -5.30
C VAL A 417 2.97 -18.63 -5.01
N ASP A 418 3.70 -17.64 -5.53
CA ASP A 418 3.37 -16.21 -5.48
C ASP A 418 3.02 -15.70 -4.07
N PHE A 419 3.70 -16.23 -3.05
CA PHE A 419 3.21 -16.07 -1.68
C PHE A 419 3.42 -14.67 -1.09
N ILE A 420 4.12 -13.78 -1.80
CA ILE A 420 4.12 -12.32 -1.57
C ILE A 420 3.76 -11.63 -2.90
N PHE A 421 2.56 -11.07 -3.00
CA PHE A 421 2.07 -10.56 -4.29
C PHE A 421 1.23 -9.30 -4.13
N GLY A 422 1.12 -8.52 -5.21
CA GLY A 422 0.37 -7.27 -5.24
C GLY A 422 1.12 -6.11 -5.90
N ASN A 423 0.61 -4.89 -5.71
CA ASN A 423 1.15 -3.68 -6.34
C ASN A 423 1.25 -2.50 -5.34
N SER A 424 1.48 -2.79 -4.06
CA SER A 424 1.87 -1.79 -3.06
C SER A 424 3.30 -1.28 -3.29
N ALA A 425 3.66 -0.22 -2.55
CA ALA A 425 5.05 0.10 -2.24
C ALA A 425 5.39 -0.56 -0.90
N THR A 426 6.05 -1.73 -0.95
CA THR A 426 6.31 -2.57 0.22
C THR A 426 7.80 -2.65 0.54
N ILE A 427 8.14 -2.47 1.81
CA ILE A 427 9.43 -2.86 2.37
C ILE A 427 9.23 -4.02 3.34
N ILE A 428 9.98 -5.10 3.16
CA ILE A 428 10.11 -6.21 4.12
C ILE A 428 11.56 -6.20 4.60
N GLN A 429 11.77 -6.02 5.91
CA GLN A 429 13.09 -5.81 6.51
C GLN A 429 13.34 -6.79 7.65
N ASN A 430 14.57 -7.32 7.74
CA ASN A 430 15.02 -8.22 8.82
C ASN A 430 14.06 -9.37 9.10
N SER A 431 13.45 -9.94 8.06
CA SER A 431 12.39 -10.95 8.17
C SER A 431 12.86 -12.29 7.61
N ASN A 432 12.18 -13.37 7.99
CA ASN A 432 12.37 -14.68 7.39
C ASN A 432 11.30 -14.90 6.32
N ILE A 433 11.74 -15.25 5.11
CA ILE A 433 10.90 -15.57 3.96
C ILE A 433 11.15 -17.04 3.64
N ILE A 434 10.15 -17.89 3.88
CA ILE A 434 10.34 -19.32 3.97
C ILE A 434 9.47 -20.02 2.92
N ALA A 435 10.11 -20.57 1.90
CA ALA A 435 9.44 -21.37 0.87
C ALA A 435 9.12 -22.77 1.42
N ARG A 436 7.86 -23.18 1.32
CA ARG A 436 7.37 -24.50 1.75
C ARG A 436 7.46 -25.51 0.61
N LEU A 437 7.31 -26.79 0.93
CA LEU A 437 7.13 -27.83 -0.08
C LEU A 437 5.78 -27.63 -0.82
N PRO A 438 5.78 -27.36 -2.14
CA PRO A 438 4.55 -27.23 -2.91
C PRO A 438 3.97 -28.60 -3.31
N LEU A 439 2.87 -28.61 -4.06
CA LEU A 439 2.39 -29.86 -4.66
C LEU A 439 3.39 -30.39 -5.68
N HIS A 440 3.42 -31.72 -5.82
CA HIS A 440 4.26 -32.38 -6.82
C HIS A 440 4.02 -31.79 -8.22
N GLY A 441 5.11 -31.41 -8.91
CA GLY A 441 5.07 -30.79 -10.24
C GLY A 441 4.88 -29.27 -10.25
N GLN A 442 4.63 -28.65 -9.10
CA GLN A 442 4.69 -27.19 -8.97
C GLN A 442 6.12 -26.72 -8.68
N TYR A 443 6.30 -25.40 -8.72
CA TYR A 443 7.49 -24.68 -8.30
C TYR A 443 7.07 -23.55 -7.36
N ASN A 444 7.99 -23.08 -6.54
CA ASN A 444 7.77 -21.93 -5.69
C ASN A 444 8.20 -20.64 -6.39
N THR A 445 7.45 -19.56 -6.11
CA THR A 445 7.79 -18.19 -6.48
C THR A 445 7.55 -17.32 -5.27
N ILE A 446 8.60 -16.67 -4.78
CA ILE A 446 8.49 -15.84 -3.59
C ILE A 446 7.64 -14.61 -3.87
N THR A 447 7.97 -13.85 -4.93
CA THR A 447 7.20 -12.67 -5.30
C THR A 447 6.46 -12.80 -6.63
N ALA A 448 5.29 -12.16 -6.70
CA ALA A 448 4.57 -11.89 -7.94
C ALA A 448 4.09 -10.44 -7.96
N GLN A 449 5.00 -9.52 -8.30
CA GLN A 449 4.71 -8.09 -8.24
C GLN A 449 3.93 -7.63 -9.48
N GLY A 450 2.87 -6.86 -9.24
CA GLY A 450 1.80 -6.55 -10.19
C GLY A 450 1.76 -5.11 -10.74
N ARG A 451 2.89 -4.43 -10.88
CA ARG A 451 2.95 -3.07 -11.48
C ARG A 451 2.67 -3.11 -12.98
N ASP A 452 1.70 -2.30 -13.42
CA ASP A 452 1.14 -2.36 -14.78
C ASP A 452 1.29 -1.03 -15.54
N ASP A 453 1.65 0.07 -14.85
CA ASP A 453 1.96 1.37 -15.45
C ASP A 453 3.33 1.85 -14.92
N PRO A 454 4.27 2.28 -15.79
CA PRO A 454 5.63 2.64 -15.37
C PRO A 454 5.68 3.90 -14.49
N ASN A 455 4.59 4.69 -14.49
CA ASN A 455 4.47 5.89 -13.66
C ASN A 455 4.05 5.58 -12.22
N GLU A 456 3.74 4.31 -11.90
CA GLU A 456 3.45 3.88 -10.53
C GLU A 456 4.75 3.78 -9.71
N ASP A 457 4.78 4.46 -8.56
CA ASP A 457 5.86 4.36 -7.57
C ASP A 457 5.66 3.16 -6.63
N THR A 458 5.38 1.98 -7.20
CA THR A 458 5.07 0.73 -6.48
C THR A 458 6.12 -0.36 -6.72
N GLY A 459 6.19 -1.39 -5.88
CA GLY A 459 7.21 -2.44 -5.93
C GLY A 459 7.38 -3.14 -4.59
N ILE A 460 8.12 -4.25 -4.60
CA ILE A 460 8.46 -5.01 -3.40
C ILE A 460 9.98 -4.90 -3.18
N SER A 461 10.40 -4.39 -2.03
CA SER A 461 11.81 -4.35 -1.60
C SER A 461 12.01 -5.24 -0.39
N ILE A 462 12.88 -6.24 -0.53
CA ILE A 462 13.25 -7.20 0.51
C ILE A 462 14.67 -6.88 0.95
N GLN A 463 14.83 -6.55 2.22
CA GLN A 463 16.05 -5.98 2.78
C GLN A 463 16.52 -6.77 3.99
N ARG A 464 17.79 -7.18 4.03
CA ARG A 464 18.36 -7.85 5.20
C ARG A 464 17.54 -9.05 5.69
N CYS A 465 16.86 -9.72 4.77
CA CYS A 465 16.01 -10.86 5.07
C CYS A 465 16.78 -12.17 4.92
N SER A 466 16.24 -13.23 5.51
CA SER A 466 16.70 -14.60 5.26
C SER A 466 15.73 -15.31 4.35
N ILE A 467 16.18 -15.72 3.17
CA ILE A 467 15.41 -16.50 2.20
C ILE A 467 15.74 -17.97 2.40
N LEU A 468 14.79 -18.72 2.95
CA LEU A 468 15.00 -20.04 3.52
C LEU A 468 14.02 -21.07 2.93
N ALA A 469 14.37 -22.35 3.04
CA ALA A 469 13.45 -23.46 2.81
C ALA A 469 12.80 -23.90 4.13
N SER A 470 11.54 -24.32 4.09
CA SER A 470 10.95 -25.08 5.19
C SER A 470 11.69 -26.39 5.38
N GLN A 471 11.56 -27.00 6.56
CA GLN A 471 12.24 -28.26 6.86
C GLN A 471 11.91 -29.36 5.83
N GLU A 472 10.64 -29.45 5.41
CA GLU A 472 10.18 -30.45 4.44
C GLU A 472 10.79 -30.23 3.05
N LEU A 473 10.92 -28.97 2.61
CA LEU A 473 11.55 -28.64 1.34
C LEU A 473 13.06 -28.85 1.40
N ALA A 474 13.71 -28.47 2.51
CA ALA A 474 15.15 -28.64 2.71
C ALA A 474 15.57 -30.12 2.74
N GLN A 475 14.71 -31.01 3.24
CA GLN A 475 14.91 -32.46 3.20
C GLN A 475 14.70 -33.07 1.80
N ASN A 476 14.03 -32.34 0.90
CA ASN A 476 13.70 -32.78 -0.45
C ASN A 476 14.04 -31.70 -1.50
N PRO A 477 15.31 -31.27 -1.61
CA PRO A 477 15.68 -30.10 -2.42
C PRO A 477 15.36 -30.26 -3.92
N ASP A 478 15.33 -31.49 -4.43
CA ASP A 478 15.02 -31.78 -5.83
C ASP A 478 13.51 -31.87 -6.12
N SER A 479 12.65 -31.78 -5.09
CA SER A 479 11.20 -31.95 -5.24
C SER A 479 10.52 -30.77 -5.93
N ALA A 480 11.07 -29.56 -5.78
CA ALA A 480 10.53 -28.35 -6.37
C ALA A 480 11.60 -27.27 -6.52
N LYS A 481 11.58 -26.58 -7.66
CA LYS A 481 12.39 -25.38 -7.86
C LYS A 481 11.79 -24.20 -7.10
N THR A 482 12.65 -23.32 -6.58
CA THR A 482 12.22 -22.04 -5.97
C THR A 482 12.85 -20.87 -6.71
N TYR A 483 12.04 -19.86 -7.01
CA TYR A 483 12.47 -18.62 -7.67
C TYR A 483 12.17 -17.40 -6.79
N LEU A 484 13.02 -16.38 -6.88
CA LEU A 484 12.87 -15.09 -6.21
C LEU A 484 11.56 -14.37 -6.60
N GLY A 485 11.10 -14.58 -7.83
CA GLY A 485 9.79 -14.09 -8.25
C GLY A 485 9.49 -14.29 -9.74
N ARG A 486 8.30 -13.82 -10.15
CA ARG A 486 7.85 -13.78 -11.54
C ARG A 486 6.96 -12.56 -11.86
N PRO A 487 6.98 -12.03 -13.09
CA PRO A 487 6.35 -10.75 -13.40
C PRO A 487 4.85 -10.89 -13.67
N TRP A 488 4.04 -10.78 -12.62
CA TRP A 488 2.58 -10.85 -12.76
C TRP A 488 2.03 -9.78 -13.71
N ARG A 489 2.68 -8.62 -13.76
CA ARG A 489 2.39 -7.53 -14.72
C ARG A 489 3.65 -7.03 -15.39
N ILE A 490 3.49 -6.32 -16.51
CA ILE A 490 4.58 -6.05 -17.46
C ILE A 490 5.67 -5.12 -16.90
N TYR A 491 5.36 -4.26 -15.94
CA TYR A 491 6.35 -3.37 -15.30
C TYR A 491 6.76 -3.89 -13.91
N SER A 492 6.64 -5.20 -13.67
CA SER A 492 6.92 -5.83 -12.37
C SER A 492 8.21 -5.32 -11.75
N ARG A 493 8.19 -4.92 -10.48
CA ARG A 493 9.36 -4.34 -9.80
C ARG A 493 9.60 -4.97 -8.44
N THR A 494 10.68 -5.75 -8.32
CA THR A 494 11.09 -6.41 -7.07
C THR A 494 12.59 -6.28 -6.89
N VAL A 495 13.04 -6.01 -5.67
CA VAL A 495 14.46 -6.02 -5.33
C VAL A 495 14.75 -6.85 -4.08
N TYR A 496 15.89 -7.54 -4.09
CA TYR A 496 16.48 -8.22 -2.94
C TYR A 496 17.81 -7.57 -2.62
N MET A 497 17.95 -6.99 -1.43
CA MET A 497 19.18 -6.31 -1.03
C MET A 497 19.67 -6.69 0.37
N ASP A 498 20.99 -6.82 0.52
CA ASP A 498 21.69 -7.19 1.75
C ASP A 498 21.11 -8.43 2.43
N SER A 499 20.52 -9.34 1.67
CA SER A 499 19.77 -10.49 2.19
C SER A 499 20.59 -11.77 2.10
N LEU A 500 20.35 -12.69 3.03
CA LEU A 500 20.86 -14.06 2.98
C LEU A 500 19.94 -14.86 2.06
N ILE A 501 20.48 -15.41 0.97
CA ILE A 501 19.78 -16.30 0.05
C ILE A 501 20.37 -17.70 0.20
N ASP A 502 19.62 -18.63 0.79
CA ASP A 502 20.04 -20.03 0.94
C ASP A 502 19.95 -20.79 -0.40
N ARG A 503 20.44 -22.03 -0.43
CA ARG A 503 20.67 -22.84 -1.63
C ARG A 503 19.40 -23.21 -2.41
N LEU A 504 18.22 -22.98 -1.85
CA LEU A 504 16.94 -23.38 -2.45
C LEU A 504 16.62 -22.63 -3.76
N VAL A 505 17.20 -21.44 -3.94
CA VAL A 505 16.92 -20.60 -5.10
C VAL A 505 17.63 -21.17 -6.31
N ASP A 506 16.86 -21.46 -7.35
CA ASP A 506 17.38 -21.94 -8.64
C ASP A 506 18.40 -20.92 -9.20
N PRO A 507 19.52 -21.35 -9.81
CA PRO A 507 20.54 -20.43 -10.32
C PRO A 507 20.01 -19.36 -11.28
N ALA A 508 18.94 -19.64 -12.04
CA ALA A 508 18.27 -18.66 -12.88
C ALA A 508 17.71 -17.46 -12.08
N GLY A 509 17.41 -17.67 -10.79
CA GLY A 509 16.90 -16.68 -9.83
C GLY A 509 15.43 -16.35 -10.05
N TRP A 510 15.05 -16.04 -11.28
CA TRP A 510 13.74 -15.49 -11.64
C TRP A 510 13.01 -16.38 -12.65
N LYS A 511 11.68 -16.36 -12.62
CA LYS A 511 10.83 -17.15 -13.52
C LYS A 511 9.97 -16.23 -14.39
N ASN A 512 9.93 -16.47 -15.70
CA ASN A 512 9.06 -15.71 -16.59
C ASN A 512 7.59 -16.06 -16.32
N TRP A 513 6.68 -15.10 -16.50
CA TRP A 513 5.25 -15.33 -16.31
C TRP A 513 4.65 -16.12 -17.47
N ASP A 514 4.79 -15.58 -18.68
CA ASP A 514 4.35 -16.19 -19.94
C ASP A 514 5.16 -15.64 -21.11
N GLY A 515 5.89 -16.52 -21.81
CA GLY A 515 6.83 -16.13 -22.87
C GLY A 515 7.80 -15.02 -22.44
N ASP A 516 8.00 -14.06 -23.34
CA ASP A 516 8.88 -12.90 -23.14
C ASP A 516 8.15 -11.64 -22.62
N ARG A 517 6.89 -11.79 -22.21
CA ARG A 517 6.06 -10.66 -21.77
C ARG A 517 6.67 -9.98 -20.54
N GLY A 518 6.97 -8.68 -20.68
CA GLY A 518 7.46 -7.85 -19.59
C GLY A 518 8.94 -8.01 -19.26
N LEU A 519 9.67 -8.92 -19.93
CA LEU A 519 11.07 -9.20 -19.59
C LEU A 519 12.03 -8.04 -19.94
N ASP A 520 11.58 -7.13 -20.80
CA ASP A 520 12.28 -5.91 -21.21
C ASP A 520 11.90 -4.66 -20.40
N THR A 521 10.80 -4.73 -19.65
CA THR A 521 10.14 -3.59 -19.00
C THR A 521 10.02 -3.73 -17.48
N LEU A 522 10.15 -4.95 -16.95
CA LEU A 522 10.29 -5.21 -15.52
C LEU A 522 11.59 -4.62 -14.96
N TYR A 523 11.67 -4.53 -13.64
CA TYR A 523 12.91 -4.19 -12.91
C TYR A 523 13.10 -5.17 -11.76
N TYR A 524 13.96 -6.17 -11.96
CA TYR A 524 14.36 -7.15 -10.96
C TYR A 524 15.80 -6.95 -10.56
N GLY A 525 16.00 -6.54 -9.31
CA GLY A 525 17.31 -6.12 -8.80
C GLY A 525 17.83 -7.02 -7.69
N GLU A 526 19.13 -7.31 -7.72
CA GLU A 526 19.87 -7.94 -6.61
C GLU A 526 21.06 -7.06 -6.19
N TYR A 527 21.19 -6.74 -4.90
CA TYR A 527 22.28 -5.92 -4.35
C TYR A 527 22.87 -6.57 -3.10
N ALA A 528 24.20 -6.81 -3.09
CA ALA A 528 24.96 -7.25 -1.91
C ALA A 528 24.36 -8.46 -1.14
N ASN A 529 23.66 -9.36 -1.83
CA ASN A 529 23.11 -10.56 -1.22
C ASN A 529 24.22 -11.57 -0.92
N THR A 530 24.07 -12.32 0.17
CA THR A 530 25.03 -13.34 0.62
C THR A 530 24.38 -14.72 0.68
N GLY A 531 25.17 -15.77 0.89
CA GLY A 531 24.67 -17.14 1.01
C GLY A 531 24.79 -17.97 -0.28
N PRO A 532 24.57 -19.28 -0.19
CA PRO A 532 24.83 -20.20 -1.30
C PRO A 532 23.91 -20.00 -2.52
N GLY A 533 22.74 -19.40 -2.37
CA GLY A 533 21.83 -19.07 -3.48
C GLY A 533 22.03 -17.67 -4.09
N SER A 534 22.97 -16.87 -3.58
CA SER A 534 23.15 -15.48 -4.01
C SER A 534 24.07 -15.29 -5.22
N ASN A 535 24.70 -16.35 -5.76
CA ASN A 535 25.53 -16.22 -6.96
C ASN A 535 24.67 -15.79 -8.18
N THR A 536 25.09 -14.71 -8.85
CA THR A 536 24.40 -14.12 -9.99
C THR A 536 24.90 -14.60 -11.36
N ASP A 537 26.00 -15.37 -11.44
CA ASP A 537 26.59 -15.83 -12.72
C ASP A 537 25.63 -16.67 -13.58
N GLY A 538 24.68 -17.37 -12.94
CA GLY A 538 23.70 -18.24 -13.58
C GLY A 538 22.33 -17.60 -13.81
N ARG A 539 22.17 -16.31 -13.50
CA ARG A 539 20.87 -15.62 -13.58
C ARG A 539 20.38 -15.47 -15.01
N VAL A 540 19.10 -15.23 -15.15
CA VAL A 540 18.45 -14.91 -16.42
C VAL A 540 19.10 -13.71 -17.12
N ASN A 541 19.13 -13.72 -18.46
CA ASN A 541 19.70 -12.65 -19.29
C ASN A 541 18.66 -11.62 -19.77
N TRP A 542 17.63 -11.35 -18.95
CA TRP A 542 16.57 -10.43 -19.33
C TRP A 542 17.03 -8.98 -19.22
N ALA A 543 16.56 -8.10 -20.12
CA ALA A 543 16.95 -6.69 -20.08
C ALA A 543 16.46 -5.96 -18.82
N GLY A 544 15.35 -6.41 -18.22
CA GLY A 544 14.85 -5.90 -16.94
C GLY A 544 15.50 -6.50 -15.69
N TYR A 545 16.42 -7.46 -15.82
CA TYR A 545 17.19 -7.98 -14.69
C TYR A 545 18.47 -7.17 -14.49
N HIS A 546 18.77 -6.81 -13.24
CA HIS A 546 19.85 -5.91 -12.87
C HIS A 546 20.62 -6.43 -11.65
N ILE A 547 21.95 -6.53 -11.81
CA ILE A 547 22.85 -6.54 -10.66
C ILE A 547 23.04 -5.07 -10.29
N MET A 548 22.50 -4.69 -9.14
CA MET A 548 22.43 -3.30 -8.71
C MET A 548 23.74 -2.84 -8.05
N ASP A 549 24.05 -1.56 -8.17
CA ASP A 549 25.00 -0.87 -7.30
C ASP A 549 24.28 -0.12 -6.15
N ARG A 550 25.04 0.67 -5.36
CA ARG A 550 24.49 1.42 -4.23
C ARG A 550 23.51 2.51 -4.70
N GLN A 551 23.76 3.12 -5.84
CA GLN A 551 22.93 4.18 -6.42
C GLN A 551 21.60 3.59 -6.92
N ASP A 552 21.64 2.40 -7.51
CA ASP A 552 20.46 1.65 -7.91
C ASP A 552 19.62 1.19 -6.70
N ALA A 553 20.28 0.79 -5.60
CA ALA A 553 19.63 0.31 -4.39
C ALA A 553 18.99 1.43 -3.53
N SER A 554 19.58 2.63 -3.52
CA SER A 554 19.14 3.74 -2.65
C SER A 554 17.65 4.12 -2.78
N PRO A 555 17.04 4.20 -3.99
CA PRO A 555 15.61 4.48 -4.16
C PRO A 555 14.67 3.44 -3.54
N PHE A 556 15.16 2.24 -3.23
CA PHE A 556 14.38 1.16 -2.63
C PHE A 556 14.49 1.10 -1.10
N THR A 557 15.16 2.07 -0.46
CA THR A 557 15.25 2.18 1.00
C THR A 557 13.96 2.66 1.65
N VAL A 558 13.85 2.51 2.97
CA VAL A 558 12.68 2.94 3.74
C VAL A 558 12.38 4.44 3.57
N SER A 559 13.40 5.30 3.66
CA SER A 559 13.26 6.75 3.51
C SER A 559 12.84 7.17 2.10
N GLU A 560 13.40 6.56 1.06
CA GLU A 560 13.14 6.98 -0.33
C GLU A 560 11.86 6.35 -0.89
N PHE A 561 11.67 5.05 -0.67
CA PHE A 561 10.61 4.28 -1.33
C PHE A 561 9.23 4.50 -0.72
N ILE A 562 9.15 4.47 0.62
CA ILE A 562 7.88 4.58 1.37
C ILE A 562 7.82 5.81 2.27
N GLN A 563 8.82 6.70 2.18
CA GLN A 563 8.91 7.91 3.02
C GLN A 563 8.80 7.59 4.51
N GLY A 564 9.45 6.51 4.94
CA GLY A 564 9.29 5.92 6.27
C GLY A 564 9.52 6.89 7.42
N ASP A 565 10.50 7.79 7.31
CA ASP A 565 10.81 8.82 8.31
C ASP A 565 9.62 9.73 8.66
N GLN A 566 8.61 9.79 7.79
CA GLN A 566 7.45 10.65 7.99
C GLN A 566 6.34 10.00 8.82
N TRP A 567 6.41 8.68 9.05
CA TRP A 567 5.31 7.95 9.69
C TRP A 567 5.74 6.74 10.53
N LEU A 568 6.86 6.06 10.24
CA LEU A 568 7.31 4.88 10.99
C LEU A 568 7.75 5.22 12.42
N ASP A 569 8.39 6.37 12.65
CA ASP A 569 8.70 6.87 13.99
C ASP A 569 7.47 6.93 14.92
N SER A 570 6.29 7.12 14.34
CA SER A 570 5.03 7.21 15.07
C SER A 570 4.48 5.84 15.50
N THR A 571 5.02 4.76 14.91
CA THR A 571 4.64 3.36 15.20
C THR A 571 5.47 2.76 16.34
N ASN A 572 6.68 3.27 16.58
CA ASN A 572 7.70 2.68 17.46
C ASN A 572 8.17 1.28 17.05
N PHE A 573 7.83 0.83 15.84
CA PHE A 573 8.48 -0.34 15.27
C PHE A 573 9.87 0.05 14.78
N PRO A 574 10.89 -0.80 15.01
CA PRO A 574 12.24 -0.50 14.56
C PRO A 574 12.30 -0.54 13.02
N TYR A 575 13.10 0.34 12.44
CA TYR A 575 13.36 0.36 11.00
C TYR A 575 14.74 0.94 10.71
N ASP A 576 15.37 0.44 9.66
CA ASP A 576 16.67 0.92 9.18
C ASP A 576 16.49 1.70 7.86
N ASN A 577 17.10 2.88 7.77
CA ASN A 577 16.87 3.84 6.68
C ASN A 577 17.77 3.71 5.47
N SER A 578 18.93 3.07 5.62
CA SER A 578 19.96 3.04 4.58
C SER A 578 20.12 1.66 3.97
N VAL A 579 20.82 1.62 2.83
CA VAL A 579 21.50 0.44 2.29
C VAL A 579 22.80 0.19 3.05
#